data_AF-A0A8J4XDN1-F1
#
_entry.id   AF-A0A8J4XDN1-F1
#
_cell.length_a   1.000
_cell.length_b   1.000
_cell.length_c   1.000
_cell.angle_alpha   90.00
_cell.angle_beta   90.00
_cell.angle_gamma   90.00
#
_symmetry.space_group_name_H-M   'P 1'
#
loop_
_entity.id
_entity.type
_entity.pdbx_description
1 polymer ?
#
loop_
_entity_poly.entity_id
_entity_poly.type
_entity_poly.pdbx_seq_one_letter_code
_entity_poly.pdbx_strand_id
1 'polypeptide(L)'
;MCKGLAALPATCLKSAKDIKHKIGFLLQKVEPGQEPKAVKEKEKPAQEKSFAPVDTENWKTSFNNLINNDAGRAAFTAFLKSEFSQENIEFWVACEDFKRTPEPEMQAKAKQIFKQYIDVDSLNE
;
A
#
# COMPACT_ATOMS: atom_id res chain seq x y z
N MET A 1 -37.05 -11.09 2.05
CA MET A 1 -37.80 -9.84 2.37
C MET A 1 -36.90 -8.96 3.23
N CYS A 2 -36.32 -7.90 2.68
CA CYS A 2 -35.46 -6.99 3.44
C CYS A 2 -36.35 -6.02 4.23
N LYS A 3 -36.29 -6.08 5.56
CA LYS A 3 -37.01 -5.14 6.43
C LYS A 3 -36.34 -3.77 6.29
N GLY A 4 -37.10 -2.77 5.85
CA GLY A 4 -36.60 -1.42 5.63
C GLY A 4 -36.14 -0.72 6.91
N LEU A 5 -35.51 0.45 6.75
CA LEU A 5 -34.90 1.28 7.80
C LEU A 5 -35.82 1.63 8.99
N ALA A 6 -37.13 1.42 8.85
CA ALA A 6 -38.13 1.59 9.91
C ALA A 6 -37.99 0.60 11.08
N ALA A 7 -37.22 -0.49 10.92
CA ALA A 7 -37.00 -1.49 11.96
C ALA A 7 -35.76 -1.23 12.84
N LEU A 8 -35.04 -0.13 12.62
CA LEU A 8 -33.78 0.16 13.32
C LEU A 8 -34.00 1.07 14.54
N PRO A 9 -33.27 0.86 15.66
CA PRO A 9 -33.30 1.74 16.81
C PRO A 9 -33.02 3.21 16.44
N ALA A 10 -33.63 4.16 17.16
CA ALA A 10 -33.54 5.59 16.88
C ALA A 10 -32.09 6.14 16.84
N THR A 11 -31.17 5.49 17.54
CA THR A 11 -29.73 5.79 17.54
C THR A 11 -29.05 5.41 16.22
N CYS A 12 -29.42 4.27 15.62
CA CYS A 12 -28.91 3.82 14.31
C CYS A 12 -29.45 4.69 13.15
N LEU A 13 -30.65 5.27 13.29
CA LEU A 13 -31.25 6.17 12.31
C LEU A 13 -30.45 7.47 12.12
N LYS A 14 -29.77 7.95 13.17
CA LYS A 14 -28.96 9.18 13.09
C LYS A 14 -27.69 8.95 12.29
N SER A 15 -26.99 7.85 12.55
CA SER A 15 -25.84 7.41 11.75
C SER A 15 -26.24 7.07 10.30
N ALA A 16 -27.40 6.47 10.08
CA ALA A 16 -27.88 6.15 8.73
C ALA A 16 -28.21 7.39 7.88
N LYS A 17 -28.72 8.47 8.49
CA LYS A 17 -28.98 9.75 7.80
C LYS A 17 -27.68 10.45 7.38
N ASP A 18 -26.65 10.42 8.23
CA ASP A 18 -25.34 10.98 7.90
C ASP A 18 -24.64 10.18 6.79
N ILE A 19 -24.79 8.85 6.81
CA ILE A 19 -24.27 8.00 5.74
C ILE A 19 -24.98 8.29 4.42
N LYS A 20 -26.31 8.50 4.42
CA LYS A 20 -27.07 8.85 3.20
C LYS A 20 -26.53 10.10 2.51
N HIS A 21 -26.11 11.12 3.27
CA HIS A 21 -25.51 12.32 2.69
C HIS A 21 -24.09 12.09 2.18
N LYS A 22 -23.30 11.23 2.86
CA LYS A 22 -21.92 10.88 2.46
C LYS A 22 -21.83 9.99 1.23
N ILE A 23 -22.76 9.04 1.08
CA ILE A 23 -22.80 8.12 -0.08
C ILE A 23 -23.78 8.57 -1.16
N GLY A 24 -24.44 9.72 -0.99
CA GLY A 24 -25.42 10.26 -1.95
C GLY A 24 -24.84 10.44 -3.36
N PHE A 25 -23.54 10.74 -3.45
CA PHE A 25 -22.79 10.80 -4.72
C PHE A 25 -22.73 9.45 -5.46
N LEU A 26 -22.67 8.33 -4.74
CA LEU A 26 -22.59 6.98 -5.32
C LEU A 26 -23.93 6.52 -5.92
N LEU A 27 -25.04 7.12 -5.52
CA LEU A 27 -26.39 6.80 -6.01
C LEU A 27 -26.82 7.71 -7.16
N GLN A 28 -25.99 8.67 -7.57
CA GLN A 28 -26.30 9.52 -8.71
C GLN A 28 -26.09 8.73 -10.00
N LYS A 29 -27.19 8.28 -10.59
CA LYS A 29 -27.25 7.71 -11.93
C LYS A 29 -26.80 8.81 -12.92
N VAL A 30 -25.60 8.67 -13.49
CA VAL A 30 -25.13 9.58 -14.54
C VAL A 30 -25.72 9.12 -15.87
N GLU A 31 -26.62 9.92 -16.44
CA GLU A 31 -26.96 9.89 -17.88
C GLU A 31 -26.14 10.96 -18.62
N PRO A 32 -25.79 10.75 -19.91
CA PRO A 32 -24.68 11.45 -20.53
C PRO A 32 -25.10 12.81 -21.10
N GLY A 33 -24.39 13.85 -20.69
CA GLY A 33 -24.34 15.14 -21.41
C GLY A 33 -24.78 16.33 -20.57
N GLN A 34 -23.81 16.98 -19.92
CA GLN A 34 -23.68 18.45 -19.80
C GLN A 34 -22.50 18.81 -18.88
N GLU A 35 -21.59 19.65 -19.39
CA GLU A 35 -20.51 20.27 -18.61
C GLU A 35 -21.05 21.31 -17.61
N PRO A 36 -20.36 21.55 -16.48
CA PRO A 36 -19.94 22.93 -16.24
C PRO A 36 -18.56 23.13 -15.61
N LYS A 37 -18.14 24.40 -15.74
CA LYS A 37 -16.81 25.03 -15.61
C LYS A 37 -16.13 24.98 -14.24
N ALA A 38 -14.81 25.16 -14.33
CA ALA A 38 -13.80 25.21 -13.29
C ALA A 38 -13.98 26.26 -12.17
N VAL A 39 -13.60 25.86 -10.96
CA VAL A 39 -13.06 26.74 -9.92
C VAL A 39 -11.72 26.17 -9.46
N LYS A 40 -10.68 27.01 -9.51
CA LYS A 40 -9.31 26.70 -9.07
C LYS A 40 -9.22 26.92 -7.55
N GLU A 41 -8.92 25.88 -6.80
CA GLU A 41 -8.19 25.99 -5.53
C GLU A 41 -7.06 24.96 -5.50
N LYS A 42 -5.86 25.44 -5.17
CA LYS A 42 -4.63 24.65 -5.10
C LYS A 42 -4.58 23.93 -3.75
N GLU A 43 -4.97 22.66 -3.73
CA GLU A 43 -4.47 21.70 -2.76
C GLU A 43 -4.05 20.44 -3.52
N LYS A 44 -2.86 19.91 -3.22
CA LYS A 44 -2.27 18.73 -3.88
C LYS A 44 -3.25 17.55 -3.75
N PRO A 45 -3.79 16.99 -4.85
CA PRO A 45 -4.63 15.82 -4.74
C PRO A 45 -3.75 14.61 -4.45
N ALA A 46 -4.11 13.86 -3.40
CA ALA A 46 -3.66 12.50 -3.22
C ALA A 46 -3.93 11.73 -4.51
N GLN A 47 -2.87 11.14 -5.06
CA GLN A 47 -2.89 10.42 -6.31
C GLN A 47 -3.71 9.13 -6.10
N GLU A 48 -5.01 9.17 -6.37
CA GLU A 48 -5.83 7.97 -6.55
C GLU A 48 -5.29 7.23 -7.78
N LYS A 49 -4.27 6.38 -7.58
CA LYS A 49 -3.94 5.34 -8.53
C LYS A 49 -5.18 4.46 -8.63
N SER A 50 -5.83 4.47 -9.80
CA SER A 50 -6.73 3.40 -10.18
C SER A 50 -5.94 2.09 -10.07
N PHE A 51 -6.19 1.32 -9.00
CA PHE A 51 -5.57 0.03 -8.83
C PHE A 51 -6.22 -0.91 -9.82
N ALA A 52 -5.58 -1.08 -10.99
CA ALA A 52 -5.79 -2.29 -11.77
C ALA A 52 -5.61 -3.49 -10.82
N PRO A 53 -6.40 -4.57 -10.97
CA PRO A 53 -6.23 -5.77 -10.18
C PRO A 53 -4.76 -6.19 -10.24
N VAL A 54 -4.10 -6.22 -9.08
CA VAL A 54 -2.73 -6.70 -8.99
C VAL A 54 -2.76 -8.18 -9.38
N ASP A 55 -2.09 -8.54 -10.46
CA ASP A 55 -1.99 -9.93 -10.88
C ASP A 55 -1.05 -10.68 -9.91
N THR A 56 -1.65 -11.34 -8.92
CA THR A 56 -0.95 -12.08 -7.89
C THR A 56 -0.58 -13.50 -8.31
N GLU A 57 -1.16 -14.03 -9.40
CA GLU A 57 -0.88 -15.41 -9.81
C GLU A 57 0.57 -15.56 -10.24
N ASN A 58 1.12 -14.54 -10.90
CA ASN A 58 2.51 -14.53 -11.30
C ASN A 58 3.50 -14.42 -10.12
N TRP A 59 3.06 -14.03 -8.92
CA TRP A 59 3.94 -14.03 -7.74
C TRP A 59 4.28 -15.43 -7.25
N LYS A 60 3.36 -16.39 -7.46
CA LYS A 60 3.54 -17.79 -7.04
C LYS A 60 4.54 -18.54 -7.93
N THR A 61 4.74 -18.07 -9.16
CA THR A 61 5.59 -18.75 -10.14
C THR A 61 7.07 -18.47 -9.94
N SER A 62 7.43 -17.35 -9.29
CA SER A 62 8.82 -17.01 -8.98
C SER A 62 8.90 -16.03 -7.84
N PHE A 63 9.82 -16.28 -6.90
CA PHE A 63 10.15 -15.31 -5.85
C PHE A 63 10.56 -13.95 -6.44
N ASN A 64 11.30 -13.95 -7.56
CA ASN A 64 11.69 -12.72 -8.26
C ASN A 64 10.49 -11.90 -8.72
N ASN A 65 9.39 -12.53 -9.12
CA ASN A 65 8.18 -11.81 -9.54
C ASN A 65 7.48 -11.14 -8.36
N LEU A 66 7.47 -11.80 -7.21
CA LEU A 66 6.94 -11.26 -5.96
C LEU A 66 7.80 -10.09 -5.47
N ILE A 67 9.10 -10.33 -5.31
CA ILE A 67 10.03 -9.38 -4.69
C ILE A 67 10.43 -8.21 -5.59
N ASN A 68 10.27 -8.29 -6.92
CA ASN A 68 10.50 -7.13 -7.79
C ASN A 68 9.29 -6.20 -7.94
N ASN A 69 8.10 -6.67 -7.55
CA ASN A 69 6.87 -5.89 -7.54
C ASN A 69 6.71 -5.11 -6.22
N ASP A 70 6.31 -3.84 -6.27
CA ASP A 70 6.13 -3.02 -5.05
C ASP A 70 5.04 -3.56 -4.11
N ALA A 71 3.90 -3.98 -4.65
CA ALA A 71 2.82 -4.57 -3.86
C ALA A 71 3.21 -5.96 -3.33
N GLY A 72 3.93 -6.75 -4.13
CA GLY A 72 4.46 -8.04 -3.72
C GLY A 72 5.47 -7.92 -2.58
N ARG A 73 6.43 -7.00 -2.68
CA ARG A 73 7.35 -6.67 -1.57
C ARG A 73 6.63 -6.23 -0.33
N ALA A 74 5.65 -5.34 -0.44
CA ALA A 74 4.91 -4.85 0.73
C ALA A 74 4.17 -5.99 1.44
N ALA A 75 3.50 -6.86 0.67
CA ALA A 75 2.82 -8.04 1.21
C ALA A 75 3.80 -9.01 1.86
N PHE A 76 4.92 -9.32 1.19
CA PHE A 76 5.93 -10.23 1.72
C PHE A 76 6.64 -9.66 2.96
N THR A 77 6.88 -8.35 3.01
CA THR A 77 7.41 -7.67 4.19
C THR A 77 6.44 -7.77 5.37
N ALA A 78 5.14 -7.60 5.14
CA ALA A 78 4.14 -7.77 6.19
C ALA A 78 4.11 -9.21 6.72
N PHE A 79 4.22 -10.20 5.82
CA PHE A 79 4.32 -11.61 6.18
C PHE A 79 5.57 -11.91 7.04
N LEU A 80 6.75 -11.46 6.61
CA LEU A 80 7.97 -11.69 7.39
C LEU A 80 7.94 -11.00 8.75
N LYS A 81 7.30 -9.83 8.86
CA LYS A 81 7.07 -9.18 10.17
C LYS A 81 6.20 -10.00 11.10
N SER A 82 5.18 -10.69 10.60
CA SER A 82 4.37 -11.59 11.45
C SER A 82 5.13 -12.83 11.90
N GLU A 83 6.17 -13.22 11.16
CA GLU A 83 7.04 -14.37 11.44
C GLU A 83 8.36 -13.95 12.11
N PHE A 84 8.48 -12.69 12.56
CA PHE A 84 9.70 -12.12 13.18
C PHE A 84 10.98 -12.37 12.35
N SER A 85 10.86 -12.32 11.03
CA SER A 85 11.93 -12.61 10.06
C SER A 85 12.09 -11.51 9.00
N GLN A 86 11.66 -10.28 9.33
CA GLN A 86 11.68 -9.14 8.42
C GLN A 86 13.09 -8.68 8.03
N GLU A 87 14.10 -8.99 8.83
CA GLU A 87 15.49 -8.70 8.55
C GLU A 87 15.95 -9.26 7.20
N ASN A 88 15.39 -10.40 6.78
CA ASN A 88 15.71 -11.03 5.51
C ASN A 88 15.37 -10.15 4.30
N ILE A 89 14.17 -9.54 4.30
CA ILE A 89 13.77 -8.64 3.21
C ILE A 89 14.44 -7.27 3.34
N GLU A 90 14.68 -6.79 4.56
CA GLU A 90 15.39 -5.54 4.80
C GLU A 90 16.85 -5.62 4.31
N PHE A 91 17.53 -6.74 4.56
CA PHE A 91 18.87 -7.02 4.01
C PHE A 91 18.86 -7.07 2.49
N TRP A 92 17.89 -7.76 1.87
CA TRP A 92 17.76 -7.80 0.42
C TRP A 92 17.59 -6.40 -0.18
N VAL A 93 16.71 -5.57 0.40
CA VAL A 93 16.51 -4.17 -0.05
C VAL A 93 17.80 -3.37 0.09
N ALA A 94 18.51 -3.51 1.23
CA ALA A 94 19.79 -2.84 1.44
C ALA A 94 20.83 -3.23 0.38
N CYS A 95 20.84 -4.49 -0.04
CA CYS A 95 21.71 -4.97 -1.13
C CYS A 95 21.31 -4.40 -2.50
N GLU A 96 20.01 -4.29 -2.81
CA GLU A 96 19.56 -3.66 -4.05
C GLU A 96 19.95 -2.18 -4.12
N ASP A 97 19.85 -1.47 -3.00
CA ASP A 97 20.30 -0.08 -2.90
C ASP A 97 21.82 0.03 -2.96
N PHE A 98 22.56 -0.94 -2.41
CA PHE A 98 24.02 -1.00 -2.50
C PHE A 98 24.50 -1.13 -3.94
N LYS A 99 23.86 -2.00 -4.74
CA LYS A 99 24.19 -2.18 -6.18
C LYS A 99 24.08 -0.90 -7.01
N ARG A 100 23.30 0.08 -6.55
CA ARG A 100 23.09 1.37 -7.20
C ARG A 100 23.93 2.51 -6.60
N THR A 101 24.76 2.20 -5.61
CA THR A 101 25.53 3.21 -4.86
C THR A 101 26.79 3.63 -5.63
N PRO A 102 27.10 4.93 -5.74
CA PRO A 102 28.34 5.39 -6.38
C PRO A 102 29.60 4.95 -5.62
N GLU A 103 30.69 4.70 -6.35
CA GLU A 103 31.98 4.20 -5.83
C GLU A 103 32.47 4.91 -4.55
N PRO A 104 32.44 6.26 -4.44
CA PRO A 104 32.94 6.95 -3.24
C PRO A 104 32.19 6.58 -1.96
N GLU A 105 30.92 6.18 -2.06
CA GLU A 105 30.06 5.83 -0.93
C GLU A 105 29.97 4.32 -0.69
N MET A 106 30.37 3.50 -1.68
CA MET A 106 30.24 2.04 -1.62
C MET A 106 30.94 1.46 -0.39
N GLN A 107 32.18 1.84 -0.09
CA GLN A 107 32.90 1.26 1.05
C GLN A 107 32.19 1.55 2.38
N ALA A 108 31.66 2.76 2.57
CA ALA A 108 30.95 3.13 3.79
C ALA A 108 29.64 2.33 3.92
N LYS A 109 28.87 2.23 2.83
CA LYS A 109 27.61 1.49 2.80
C LYS A 109 27.80 -0.02 2.99
N ALA A 110 28.84 -0.61 2.40
CA ALA A 110 29.19 -2.02 2.62
C ALA A 110 29.47 -2.32 4.09
N LYS A 111 30.26 -1.47 4.77
CA LYS A 111 30.53 -1.61 6.21
C LYS A 111 29.25 -1.49 7.05
N GLN A 112 28.36 -0.57 6.69
CA GLN A 112 27.07 -0.41 7.37
C GLN A 112 26.20 -1.67 7.23
N ILE A 113 26.06 -2.20 6.01
CA ILE A 113 25.27 -3.41 5.75
C ILE A 113 25.86 -4.61 6.49
N PHE A 114 27.19 -4.78 6.44
CA PHE A 114 27.88 -5.86 7.15
C PHE A 114 27.56 -5.81 8.65
N LYS A 115 27.78 -4.65 9.29
CA LYS A 115 27.54 -4.50 10.73
C LYS A 115 26.08 -4.73 11.12
N GLN A 116 25.14 -4.42 10.23
CA GLN A 116 23.70 -4.48 10.52
C GLN A 116 23.09 -5.88 10.31
N TYR A 117 23.65 -6.71 9.43
CA TYR A 117 23.00 -7.96 8.98
C TYR A 117 23.93 -9.18 8.87
N ILE A 118 25.26 -9.02 8.94
CA ILE A 118 26.22 -10.12 8.66
C ILE A 118 27.21 -10.35 9.81
N ASP A 119 27.55 -9.30 10.56
CA ASP A 119 28.42 -9.42 11.72
C ASP A 119 27.80 -10.40 12.74
N VAL A 120 28.62 -11.22 13.39
CA VAL A 120 28.17 -12.22 14.38
C VAL A 120 27.53 -11.58 15.61
N ASP A 121 27.86 -10.32 15.88
CA ASP A 121 27.26 -9.52 16.95
C ASP A 121 26.06 -8.70 16.46
N SER A 122 25.61 -8.92 15.22
CA SER A 122 24.43 -8.27 14.66
C SER A 122 23.16 -8.74 15.39
N LEU A 123 22.27 -7.80 15.70
CA LEU A 123 20.95 -8.11 16.25
C LEU A 123 19.96 -8.63 15.19
N ASN A 124 20.37 -8.66 13.92
CA ASN A 124 19.54 -9.07 12.78
C ASN A 124 20.22 -10.16 11.92
N GLU A 125 21.09 -10.97 12.51
CA GLU A 125 21.60 -12.22 11.89
C GLU A 125 20.60 -13.37 12.02
#